data_AF-A0A7X1NS20-F1
#
_entry.id   AF-A0A7X1NS20-F1
#
_cell.length_a   1.000
_cell.length_b   1.000
_cell.length_c   1.000
_cell.angle_alpha   90.00
_cell.angle_beta   90.00
_cell.angle_gamma   90.00
#
_symmetry.space_group_name_H-M   'P 1'
#
loop_
_entity.id
_entity.type
_entity.pdbx_description
1 polymer ?
#
loop_
_entity_poly.entity_id
_entity_poly.type
_entity_poly.pdbx_seq_one_letter_code
_entity_poly.pdbx_strand_id
1 'polypeptide(L)'
;MVKQPVSVNGVVRWRDVGLADDAQRKPKERKMVVLRHEIGDVLRDVRQRQGRTLREVSHSARVSLGYLSEVERGQKEASSELLSSICSALEVPLSSMLREVSDRLAEAEGVSIPDTVPQEFAREFGDDLSDGLNDDFRRGLAATNR
;
A
#
# COMPACT_ATOMS: atom_id res chain seq x y z
N MET A 1 29.16 19.74 8.96
CA MET A 1 28.41 19.32 10.16
C MET A 1 28.00 20.59 10.91
N VAL A 2 26.73 21.00 10.86
CA VAL A 2 26.28 22.23 11.54
C VAL A 2 25.79 21.83 12.93
N LYS A 3 26.41 22.35 14.00
CA LYS A 3 25.93 22.11 15.37
C LYS A 3 25.06 23.29 15.81
N GLN A 4 23.87 23.03 16.34
CA GLN A 4 23.03 24.06 16.94
C GLN A 4 22.93 23.86 18.45
N PRO A 5 23.04 24.95 19.25
CA PRO A 5 22.83 24.88 20.68
C PRO A 5 21.33 24.71 20.97
N VAL A 6 20.99 23.70 21.77
CA VAL A 6 19.63 23.45 22.27
C VAL A 6 19.63 23.45 23.80
N SER A 7 18.67 24.14 24.40
CA SER A 7 18.49 24.18 25.86
C SER A 7 17.54 23.08 26.31
N VAL A 8 18.01 22.18 27.16
CA VAL A 8 17.18 21.14 27.81
C VAL A 8 17.38 21.26 29.31
N ASN A 9 16.30 21.53 30.06
CA ASN A 9 16.32 21.69 31.52
C ASN A 9 17.41 22.68 32.01
N GLY A 10 17.59 23.80 31.31
CA GLY A 10 18.58 24.84 31.67
C GLY A 10 20.03 24.51 31.32
N VAL A 11 20.33 23.37 30.69
CA VAL A 11 21.67 23.00 30.23
C VAL A 11 21.76 23.16 28.72
N VAL A 12 22.72 23.96 28.25
CA VAL A 12 23.01 24.14 26.82
C VAL A 12 23.75 22.89 26.31
N ARG A 13 23.11 22.15 25.40
CA ARG A 13 23.71 21.01 24.70
C ARG A 13 23.89 21.33 23.22
N TRP A 14 25.01 20.92 22.66
CA TRP A 14 25.28 21.06 21.23
C TRP A 14 24.76 19.82 20.50
N ARG A 15 23.75 19.96 19.64
CA ARG A 15 23.22 18.88 18.81
C ARG A 15 23.75 19.02 17.38
N ASP A 16 24.24 17.94 16.80
CA ASP A 16 24.54 17.87 15.37
C ASP A 16 23.23 17.98 14.58
N VAL A 17 23.12 19.00 13.74
CA VAL A 17 21.98 19.23 12.85
C VAL A 17 22.49 19.05 11.43
N GLY A 18 22.28 17.85 10.92
CA GLY A 18 22.52 17.46 9.53
C GLY A 18 21.52 16.38 9.17
N LEU A 19 21.37 16.10 7.88
CA LEU A 19 20.44 15.14 7.24
C LEU A 19 20.51 13.68 7.76
N ALA A 20 21.17 13.43 8.90
CA ALA A 20 21.45 12.14 9.49
C ALA A 20 20.48 11.72 10.60
N ASP A 21 19.40 12.48 10.87
CA ASP A 21 18.40 12.08 11.88
C ASP A 21 17.62 10.81 11.46
N ASP A 22 17.64 10.46 10.17
CA ASP A 22 17.08 9.21 9.63
C ASP A 22 17.98 7.97 9.84
N ALA A 23 19.27 8.15 10.19
CA ALA A 23 20.24 7.06 10.19
C ALA A 23 20.17 6.16 11.44
N GLN A 24 19.37 6.49 12.45
CA GLN A 24 19.29 5.74 13.72
C GLN A 24 18.00 4.92 13.92
N ARG A 25 17.22 4.65 12.88
CA ARG A 25 16.19 3.59 12.96
C ARG A 25 16.90 2.23 13.05
N LYS A 26 17.08 1.72 14.27
CA LYS A 26 17.49 0.32 14.48
C LYS A 26 16.62 -0.57 13.59
N PRO A 27 17.18 -1.49 12.78
CA PRO A 27 16.38 -2.38 11.95
C PRO A 27 15.43 -3.13 12.86
N LYS A 28 14.13 -2.82 12.76
CA LYS A 28 13.09 -3.62 13.40
C LYS A 28 13.25 -5.01 12.79
N GLU A 29 13.40 -6.02 13.63
CA GLU A 29 13.51 -7.41 13.19
C GLU A 29 12.45 -7.68 12.13
N ARG A 30 12.87 -8.00 10.90
CA ARG A 30 11.95 -8.18 9.77
C ARG A 30 11.06 -9.38 10.10
N LYS A 31 9.85 -9.10 10.56
CA LYS A 31 8.87 -10.12 10.90
C LYS A 31 8.59 -10.90 9.61
N MET A 32 8.67 -12.23 9.66
CA MET A 32 8.30 -13.06 8.51
C MET A 32 6.84 -12.77 8.15
N VAL A 33 6.62 -12.17 6.99
CA VAL A 33 5.28 -11.84 6.50
C VAL A 33 4.78 -12.98 5.63
N VAL A 34 3.53 -13.36 5.82
CA VAL A 34 2.90 -14.45 5.07
C VAL A 34 1.81 -13.83 4.20
N LEU A 35 2.02 -13.86 2.89
CA LEU A 35 1.20 -13.16 1.90
C LEU A 35 -0.31 -13.41 2.06
N ARG A 36 -0.74 -14.67 2.27
CA ARG A 36 -2.15 -14.99 2.45
C ARG A 36 -2.82 -14.34 3.67
N HIS A 37 -2.07 -14.00 4.73
CA HIS A 37 -2.64 -13.27 5.85
C HIS A 37 -2.97 -11.83 5.42
N GLU A 38 -2.03 -11.15 4.77
CA GLU A 38 -2.24 -9.78 4.28
C GLU A 38 -3.36 -9.70 3.24
N ILE A 39 -3.42 -10.67 2.32
CA ILE A 39 -4.54 -10.81 1.37
C ILE A 39 -5.86 -11.00 2.13
N GLY A 40 -5.88 -11.92 3.09
CA GLY A 40 -7.08 -12.22 3.88
C GLY A 40 -7.59 -11.01 4.65
N ASP A 41 -6.68 -10.27 5.29
CA ASP A 41 -7.00 -9.07 6.06
C ASP A 41 -7.53 -7.94 5.17
N VAL A 42 -6.91 -7.69 4.01
CA VAL A 42 -7.42 -6.69 3.05
C VAL A 42 -8.83 -7.06 2.55
N LEU A 43 -9.06 -8.32 2.15
CA LEU A 43 -10.37 -8.78 1.71
C LEU A 43 -11.43 -8.61 2.81
N ARG A 44 -11.08 -8.98 4.04
CA ARG A 44 -11.94 -8.81 5.22
C ARG A 44 -12.26 -7.35 5.48
N ASP A 45 -11.27 -6.47 5.42
CA ASP A 45 -11.44 -5.04 5.68
C ASP A 45 -12.29 -4.36 4.60
N VAL A 46 -12.10 -4.71 3.33
CA VAL A 46 -12.98 -4.26 2.24
C VAL A 46 -14.43 -4.71 2.51
N ARG A 47 -14.62 -6.00 2.80
CA ARG A 47 -15.96 -6.55 3.07
C ARG A 47 -16.64 -5.86 4.26
N GLN A 48 -15.90 -5.65 5.35
CA GLN A 48 -16.41 -5.02 6.56
C GLN A 48 -16.73 -3.54 6.35
N ARG A 49 -15.90 -2.80 5.60
CA ARG A 49 -16.18 -1.41 5.19
C ARG A 49 -17.47 -1.28 4.39
N GLN A 50 -17.82 -2.30 3.59
CA GLN A 50 -19.08 -2.37 2.86
C GLN A 50 -20.28 -2.80 3.73
N GLY A 51 -20.06 -3.19 4.99
CA GLY A 51 -21.10 -3.72 5.87
C GLY A 51 -21.65 -5.10 5.45
N ARG A 52 -20.95 -5.81 4.56
CA ARG A 52 -21.40 -7.09 4.00
C ARG A 52 -20.97 -8.28 4.84
N THR A 53 -21.82 -9.27 4.92
CA THR A 53 -21.57 -10.54 5.60
C THR A 53 -20.75 -11.49 4.72
N LEU A 54 -20.08 -12.46 5.35
CA LEU A 54 -19.42 -13.56 4.65
C LEU A 54 -20.39 -14.31 3.73
N ARG A 55 -21.64 -14.50 4.16
CA ARG A 55 -22.66 -15.21 3.39
C ARG A 55 -22.96 -14.51 2.08
N GLU A 56 -23.20 -13.21 2.11
CA GLU A 56 -23.51 -12.41 0.92
C GLU A 56 -22.35 -12.45 -0.09
N VAL A 57 -21.12 -12.21 0.37
CA VAL A 57 -19.95 -12.20 -0.52
C VAL A 57 -19.65 -13.59 -1.07
N SER A 58 -19.69 -14.63 -0.23
CA SER A 58 -19.46 -16.01 -0.67
C SER A 58 -20.46 -16.46 -1.74
N HIS A 59 -21.72 -16.03 -1.62
CA HIS A 59 -22.76 -16.34 -2.60
C HIS A 59 -22.46 -15.67 -3.96
N SER A 60 -22.17 -14.36 -3.96
CA SER A 60 -21.78 -13.63 -5.18
C SER A 60 -20.50 -14.16 -5.82
N ALA A 61 -19.51 -14.54 -5.01
CA ALA A 61 -18.22 -15.07 -5.47
C ALA A 61 -18.27 -16.56 -5.87
N ARG A 62 -19.42 -17.22 -5.70
CA ARG A 62 -19.61 -18.67 -5.98
C ARG A 62 -18.61 -19.57 -5.25
N VAL A 63 -18.28 -19.22 -4.01
CA VAL A 63 -17.44 -20.02 -3.11
C VAL A 63 -18.22 -20.40 -1.87
N SER A 64 -17.74 -21.39 -1.11
CA SER A 64 -18.37 -21.71 0.16
C SER A 64 -18.08 -20.61 1.20
N LEU A 65 -19.02 -20.36 2.10
CA LEU A 65 -18.84 -19.44 3.24
C LEU A 65 -17.63 -19.85 4.09
N GLY A 66 -17.48 -21.16 4.33
CA GLY A 66 -16.34 -21.70 5.07
C GLY A 66 -15.01 -21.40 4.38
N TYR A 67 -14.93 -21.58 3.06
CA TYR A 67 -13.73 -21.27 2.29
C TYR A 67 -13.39 -19.78 2.35
N LEU A 68 -14.36 -18.88 2.15
CA LEU A 68 -14.10 -17.44 2.26
C LEU A 68 -13.63 -17.06 3.68
N SER A 69 -14.23 -17.66 4.72
CA SER A 69 -13.79 -17.45 6.11
C SER A 69 -12.37 -17.94 6.37
N GLU A 70 -11.96 -19.07 5.80
CA GLU A 70 -10.59 -19.56 5.89
C GLU A 70 -9.61 -18.65 5.14
N VAL A 71 -9.98 -18.13 3.96
CA VAL A 71 -9.19 -17.17 3.19
C VAL A 71 -9.00 -15.87 3.96
N GLU A 72 -10.06 -15.27 4.51
CA GLU A 72 -9.98 -14.03 5.30
C GLU A 72 -9.18 -14.16 6.58
N ARG A 73 -8.99 -15.39 7.09
CA ARG A 73 -8.12 -15.67 8.25
C ARG A 73 -6.71 -16.09 7.83
N GLY A 74 -6.40 -16.03 6.53
CA GLY A 74 -5.16 -16.51 5.91
C GLY A 74 -4.82 -17.96 6.26
N GLN A 75 -5.83 -18.83 6.35
CA GLN A 75 -5.66 -20.28 6.52
C GLN A 75 -5.58 -21.01 5.18
N LYS A 76 -5.92 -20.34 4.07
CA LYS A 76 -5.89 -20.88 2.71
C LYS A 76 -5.17 -19.93 1.76
N GLU A 77 -4.42 -20.51 0.84
CA GLU A 77 -3.95 -19.84 -0.37
C GLU A 77 -5.11 -19.88 -1.39
N ALA A 78 -5.59 -18.71 -1.80
CA ALA A 78 -6.59 -18.62 -2.85
C ALA A 78 -5.91 -18.62 -4.22
N SER A 79 -6.49 -19.32 -5.20
CA SER A 79 -6.00 -19.22 -6.58
C SER A 79 -6.28 -17.83 -7.15
N SER A 80 -5.57 -17.44 -8.20
CA SER A 80 -5.78 -16.16 -8.88
C SER A 80 -7.22 -15.99 -9.38
N GLU A 81 -7.86 -17.07 -9.86
CA GLU A 81 -9.26 -17.08 -10.29
C GLU A 81 -10.22 -16.84 -9.11
N LEU A 82 -9.95 -17.47 -7.96
CA LEU A 82 -10.77 -17.28 -6.77
C LEU A 82 -10.61 -15.87 -6.18
N LEU A 83 -9.39 -15.33 -6.16
CA LEU A 83 -9.15 -13.94 -5.78
C LEU A 83 -9.90 -12.97 -6.70
N SER A 84 -9.84 -13.20 -8.01
CA SER A 84 -10.59 -12.40 -9.00
C SER A 84 -12.10 -12.48 -8.76
N SER A 85 -12.64 -13.67 -8.49
CA SER A 85 -14.06 -13.87 -8.17
C SER A 85 -14.49 -13.13 -6.90
N ILE A 86 -13.69 -13.21 -5.84
CA ILE A 86 -13.96 -12.51 -4.57
C ILE A 86 -13.87 -10.99 -4.75
N CYS A 87 -12.84 -10.49 -5.45
CA CYS A 87 -12.69 -9.06 -5.74
C CYS A 87 -13.86 -8.53 -6.57
N SER A 88 -14.30 -9.29 -7.59
CA SER A 88 -15.47 -8.96 -8.39
C SER A 88 -16.75 -8.93 -7.54
N ALA A 89 -16.92 -9.92 -6.64
CA ALA A 89 -18.05 -9.96 -5.72
C ALA A 89 -18.05 -8.79 -4.73
N LEU A 90 -16.88 -8.27 -4.38
CA LEU A 90 -16.68 -7.08 -3.55
C LEU A 90 -16.67 -5.77 -4.37
N GLU A 91 -16.84 -5.82 -5.69
CA GLU A 91 -16.81 -4.64 -6.56
C GLU A 91 -15.51 -3.81 -6.43
N VAL A 92 -14.38 -4.49 -6.16
CA VAL A 92 -13.06 -3.86 -6.07
C VAL A 92 -12.17 -4.38 -7.21
N PRO A 93 -11.50 -3.52 -7.99
CA PRO A 93 -10.51 -3.96 -8.97
C PRO A 93 -9.38 -4.75 -8.29
N LEU A 94 -9.00 -5.90 -8.87
CA LEU A 94 -7.93 -6.74 -8.32
C LEU A 94 -6.61 -5.97 -8.12
N SER A 95 -6.28 -5.05 -9.04
CA SER A 95 -5.09 -4.20 -8.93
C SER A 95 -5.13 -3.27 -7.71
N SER A 96 -6.31 -2.75 -7.35
CA SER A 96 -6.47 -1.90 -6.16
C SER A 96 -6.35 -2.71 -4.89
N MET A 97 -6.90 -3.93 -4.86
CA MET A 97 -6.72 -4.86 -3.75
C MET A 97 -5.24 -5.22 -3.56
N LEU A 98 -4.54 -5.56 -4.64
CA LEU A 98 -3.11 -5.91 -4.59
C LEU A 98 -2.22 -4.72 -4.20
N ARG A 99 -2.62 -3.49 -4.53
CA ARG A 99 -1.94 -2.29 -4.03
C ARG A 99 -2.07 -2.19 -2.51
N GLU A 100 -3.26 -2.32 -1.95
CA GLU A 100 -3.45 -2.27 -0.48
C GLU A 100 -2.66 -3.39 0.21
N VAL A 101 -2.60 -4.59 -0.38
CA VAL A 101 -1.75 -5.69 0.13
C VAL A 101 -0.26 -5.31 0.07
N SER A 102 0.19 -4.71 -1.03
CA SER A 102 1.58 -4.25 -1.19
C SER A 102 1.95 -3.21 -0.14
N ASP A 103 1.05 -2.28 0.17
CA ASP A 103 1.27 -1.24 1.17
C ASP A 103 1.43 -1.86 2.57
N ARG A 104 0.55 -2.81 2.94
CA ARG A 104 0.68 -3.55 4.22
C ARG A 104 1.95 -4.38 4.32
N LEU A 105 2.33 -5.04 3.22
CA LEU A 105 3.59 -5.77 3.15
C LEU A 105 4.79 -4.84 3.38
N ALA A 106 4.81 -3.68 2.72
CA ALA A 106 5.87 -2.70 2.88
C ALA A 106 5.97 -2.22 4.33
N GLU A 107 4.84 -1.90 4.97
CA GLU A 107 4.80 -1.54 6.39
C GLU A 107 5.33 -2.66 7.30
N ALA A 108 4.91 -3.90 7.05
CA ALA A 108 5.32 -5.06 7.83
C ALA A 108 6.82 -5.37 7.68
N GLU A 109 7.38 -5.16 6.50
CA GLU A 109 8.81 -5.29 6.23
C GLU A 109 9.65 -4.10 6.72
N GLY A 110 9.00 -3.01 7.16
CA GLY A 110 9.66 -1.76 7.51
C GLY A 110 10.22 -1.02 6.29
N VAL A 111 9.70 -1.32 5.09
CA VAL A 111 10.02 -0.62 3.85
C VAL A 111 9.14 0.61 3.76
N SER A 112 9.76 1.79 3.75
CA SER A 112 9.07 3.02 3.37
C SER A 112 9.23 3.20 1.88
N ILE A 113 8.15 3.05 1.12
CA ILE A 113 8.10 3.44 -0.30
C ILE A 113 7.59 4.89 -0.32
N PRO A 114 8.41 5.86 -0.74
CA PRO A 114 7.92 7.24 -0.88
C PRO A 114 6.88 7.29 -2.00
N ASP A 115 5.73 7.93 -1.74
CA ASP A 115 4.68 8.19 -2.76
C ASP A 115 5.10 9.23 -3.80
N THR A 116 6.32 9.77 -3.68
CA THR A 116 6.87 10.81 -4.53
C THR A 116 8.15 10.32 -5.20
N VAL A 117 8.32 10.70 -6.45
CA VAL A 117 9.63 10.60 -7.10
C VAL A 117 10.62 11.57 -6.45
N PRO A 118 11.88 11.15 -6.23
CA PRO A 118 12.95 12.06 -5.88
C PRO A 118 13.03 13.24 -6.86
N GLN A 119 13.29 14.44 -6.34
CA GLN A 119 13.24 15.67 -7.13
C GLN A 119 14.26 15.67 -8.29
N GLU A 120 15.39 14.99 -8.11
CA GLU A 120 16.40 14.76 -9.12
C GLU A 120 15.85 14.03 -10.35
N PHE A 121 15.09 12.95 -10.15
CA PHE A 121 14.46 12.21 -11.24
C PHE A 121 13.31 13.00 -11.87
N ALA A 122 12.55 13.75 -11.07
CA ALA A 122 11.52 14.63 -11.60
C ALA A 122 12.10 15.73 -12.51
N ARG A 123 13.31 16.23 -12.21
CA ARG A 123 13.99 17.24 -13.05
C ARG A 123 14.65 16.63 -14.28
N GLU A 124 15.24 15.45 -14.14
CA GLU A 124 15.96 14.78 -15.23
C GLU A 124 15.00 14.18 -16.27
N PHE A 125 13.84 13.65 -15.84
CA PHE A 125 12.90 12.93 -16.71
C PHE A 125 11.51 13.58 -16.79
N GLY A 126 11.26 14.66 -16.06
CA GLY A 126 9.96 15.35 -16.07
C GLY A 126 9.66 16.07 -17.39
N ASP A 127 10.68 16.58 -18.06
CA ASP A 127 10.52 17.29 -19.33
C ASP A 127 10.24 16.32 -20.50
N ASP A 128 10.86 15.12 -20.51
CA ASP A 128 10.67 14.10 -21.57
C ASP A 128 9.26 13.48 -21.60
N LEU A 129 8.56 13.42 -20.46
CA LEU A 129 7.17 12.95 -20.41
C LEU A 129 6.19 13.93 -21.06
N SER A 130 6.53 15.21 -21.12
CA SER A 130 5.66 16.23 -21.71
C SER A 130 5.64 16.17 -23.25
N ASP A 131 6.75 15.75 -23.86
CA ASP A 131 6.92 15.66 -25.32
C ASP A 131 6.52 14.28 -25.90
N GLY A 132 6.53 13.21 -25.11
CA GLY A 132 6.22 11.84 -25.56
C GLY A 132 4.78 11.35 -25.34
N LEU A 133 3.96 12.08 -24.58
CA LEU A 133 2.55 11.73 -24.38
C LEU A 133 1.72 12.14 -25.61
N ASN A 134 1.56 11.20 -26.55
CA ASN A 134 0.65 11.30 -27.68
C ASN A 134 -0.71 11.90 -27.25
N ASP A 135 -1.26 12.79 -28.08
CA ASP A 135 -2.54 13.49 -27.89
C ASP A 135 -3.73 12.59 -27.50
N ASP A 136 -3.66 11.29 -27.82
CA ASP A 136 -4.64 10.28 -27.41
C ASP A 136 -4.74 10.09 -25.90
N PHE A 137 -3.62 10.16 -25.16
CA PHE A 137 -3.63 10.00 -23.70
C PHE A 137 -4.18 11.24 -22.99
N ARG A 138 -3.93 12.44 -23.55
CA ARG A 138 -4.48 13.72 -23.03
C ARG A 138 -6.00 13.79 -23.17
N ARG A 139 -6.57 13.23 -24.25
CA ARG A 139 -8.03 13.15 -24.42
C ARG A 139 -8.70 12.22 -23.41
N GLY A 140 -8.02 11.17 -22.96
CA GLY A 140 -8.52 10.24 -21.94
C GLY A 140 -8.65 10.86 -20.54
N LEU A 141 -7.68 11.69 -20.12
CA LEU A 141 -7.73 12.34 -18.81
C LEU A 141 -8.72 13.51 -18.74
N ALA A 142 -9.03 14.17 -19.85
CA ALA A 142 -10.00 15.27 -19.90
C ALA A 142 -11.47 14.82 -19.86
N ALA A 143 -11.75 13.53 -20.09
CA ALA A 143 -13.13 13.01 -20.23
C ALA A 143 -13.77 12.54 -18.91
N THR A 144 -13.04 12.46 -17.80
CA THR A 144 -13.56 11.95 -16.51
C THR A 144 -13.92 13.05 -15.50
N ASN A 145 -13.84 14.33 -15.88
CA ASN A 145 -14.24 15.43 -15.00
C ASN A 145 -15.39 16.24 -15.57
N ARG A 146 -16.52 15.57 -15.82
CA ARG A 146 -17.82 16.22 -15.99
C ARG A 146 -18.93 15.40 -15.36
#